data_AF-A0A847B6D8-F1
#
_entry.id   AF-A0A847B6D8-F1
#
_cell.length_a   1.000
_cell.length_b   1.000
_cell.length_c   1.000
_cell.angle_alpha   90.00
_cell.angle_beta   90.00
_cell.angle_gamma   90.00
#
_symmetry.space_group_name_H-M   'P 1'
#
loop_
_entity.id
_entity.type
_entity.pdbx_description
1 polymer ?
#
loop_
_entity_poly.entity_id
_entity_poly.type
_entity_poly.pdbx_seq_one_letter_code
_entity_poly.pdbx_strand_id
1 'polypeptide(L)'
;MIILLENGQLIALITGSIGGAIFLGVLIFILIKFVFIRKSANRQIRELERKYSYLDALLIGQDSQYIKRIELISRTNLLYGDIYNEFSKRFKQIYGIDDKFAEGVVKQLNALIASKQYRNIKKTIAEGRKAVEIFEKSVLELDSDLTKLIKPEEDARQKILKLKEDFRSVKQIFYASSSDLEMVAASFEKVFVKIEKKFVEFETHIESAEYEEANLIIPTISKVLGVTRETLEKMPKLCVLINNILPEKINELIEDEKQMISEKYPLHHLMISQALNSYNARVETMKKKLISLDTSGIVETADQIRLEIETMKENFLKEKEAKEYFVSNSDAAYQNVVNLEKTFLRLCSIIPEINRVYATEDEDNEKIEILKENVNKLGTAKRLLDTYIHSSTKQPYSILKNKLDALVEDYEIARAGVDEFKVFIENLRVSSEEAYTMVFSYFYRLKQCETLVRKINIPDEHTVQFN
;
A
#
# COMPACT_ATOMS: atom_id res chain seq x y z
N MET A 1 -108.76 -33.10 -49.67
CA MET A 1 -107.54 -32.49 -49.09
C MET A 1 -106.64 -33.68 -48.72
N ILE A 2 -105.37 -33.69 -49.14
CA ILE A 2 -104.50 -34.88 -49.31
C ILE A 2 -104.74 -35.58 -50.66
N ILE A 3 -104.34 -34.91 -51.73
CA ILE A 3 -103.69 -35.58 -52.86
C ILE A 3 -102.29 -35.96 -52.34
N LEU A 4 -101.65 -37.03 -52.81
CA LEU A 4 -100.26 -37.01 -53.30
C LEU A 4 -99.48 -38.31 -53.06
N LEU A 5 -99.06 -38.86 -54.21
CA LEU A 5 -97.80 -39.54 -54.52
C LEU A 5 -97.70 -41.06 -54.27
N GLU A 6 -97.77 -41.80 -55.38
CA GLU A 6 -97.44 -43.22 -55.53
C GLU A 6 -96.02 -43.54 -55.00
N ASN A 7 -95.91 -44.67 -54.29
CA ASN A 7 -94.68 -45.16 -53.65
C ASN A 7 -93.42 -45.22 -54.54
N GLY A 8 -93.59 -45.30 -55.87
CA GLY A 8 -92.47 -45.28 -56.83
C GLY A 8 -91.79 -43.91 -56.95
N GLN A 9 -92.54 -42.80 -56.80
CA GLN A 9 -91.96 -41.45 -56.86
C GLN A 9 -91.22 -41.08 -55.57
N LEU A 10 -91.63 -41.62 -54.43
CA LEU A 10 -90.97 -41.39 -53.14
C LEU A 10 -89.59 -42.09 -53.06
N ILE A 11 -89.49 -43.34 -53.55
CA ILE A 11 -88.23 -44.09 -53.59
C ILE A 11 -87.23 -43.43 -54.57
N ALA A 12 -87.70 -42.90 -55.70
CA ALA A 12 -86.87 -42.17 -56.66
C ALA A 12 -86.34 -40.84 -56.10
N LEU A 13 -87.15 -40.12 -55.31
CA LEU A 13 -86.76 -38.88 -54.63
C LEU A 13 -85.72 -39.13 -53.52
N ILE A 14 -85.89 -40.21 -52.74
CA ILE A 14 -84.97 -40.57 -51.67
C ILE A 14 -83.64 -41.10 -52.23
N THR A 15 -83.66 -41.94 -53.27
CA THR A 15 -82.43 -42.44 -53.91
C THR A 15 -81.68 -41.34 -54.67
N GLY A 16 -82.41 -40.40 -55.31
CA GLY A 16 -81.83 -39.21 -55.93
C GLY A 16 -81.21 -38.22 -54.92
N SER A 17 -81.81 -38.03 -53.74
CA SER A 17 -81.27 -37.15 -52.70
C SER A 17 -80.02 -37.74 -52.03
N ILE A 18 -80.00 -39.06 -51.78
CA ILE A 18 -78.84 -39.78 -51.26
C ILE A 18 -77.69 -39.75 -52.28
N GLY A 19 -77.98 -40.00 -53.57
CA GLY A 19 -77.00 -39.90 -54.64
C GLY A 19 -76.44 -38.47 -54.80
N GLY A 20 -77.29 -37.45 -54.69
CA GLY A 20 -76.89 -36.05 -54.70
C GLY A 20 -76.01 -35.66 -53.50
N ALA A 21 -76.33 -36.15 -52.30
CA ALA A 21 -75.54 -35.93 -51.09
C ALA A 21 -74.15 -36.60 -51.17
N ILE A 22 -74.08 -37.82 -51.71
CA ILE A 22 -72.80 -38.52 -51.95
C ILE A 22 -71.97 -37.75 -52.99
N PHE A 23 -72.58 -37.29 -54.08
CA PHE A 23 -71.89 -36.51 -55.10
C PHE A 23 -71.34 -35.19 -54.54
N LEU A 24 -72.14 -34.45 -53.76
CA LEU A 24 -71.72 -33.25 -53.04
C LEU A 24 -70.57 -33.53 -52.06
N GLY A 25 -70.66 -34.63 -51.30
CA GLY A 25 -69.60 -35.07 -50.38
C GLY A 25 -68.29 -35.37 -51.10
N VAL A 26 -68.33 -36.07 -52.24
CA VAL A 26 -67.15 -36.35 -53.07
C VAL A 26 -66.56 -35.05 -53.65
N LEU A 27 -67.41 -34.11 -54.08
CA LEU A 27 -66.98 -32.83 -54.65
C LEU A 27 -66.31 -31.94 -53.59
N ILE A 28 -66.87 -31.89 -52.37
CA ILE A 28 -66.29 -31.22 -51.21
C ILE A 28 -64.95 -31.88 -50.82
N PHE A 29 -64.87 -33.21 -50.81
CA PHE A 29 -63.63 -33.92 -50.51
C PHE A 29 -62.52 -33.63 -51.54
N ILE A 30 -62.86 -33.57 -52.83
CA ILE A 30 -61.93 -33.18 -53.91
C ILE A 30 -61.47 -31.74 -53.73
N LEU A 31 -62.37 -30.81 -53.39
CA LEU A 31 -62.04 -29.41 -53.12
C LEU A 31 -61.12 -29.25 -51.91
N ILE A 32 -61.40 -29.94 -50.80
CA ILE A 32 -60.56 -29.92 -49.59
C ILE A 32 -59.18 -30.47 -49.91
N LYS A 33 -59.08 -31.61 -50.62
CA LYS A 33 -57.79 -32.16 -51.07
C LYS A 33 -57.03 -31.16 -51.94
N PHE A 34 -57.71 -30.50 -52.87
CA PHE A 34 -57.09 -29.52 -53.77
C PHE A 34 -56.53 -28.31 -53.01
N VAL A 35 -57.29 -27.76 -52.07
CA VAL A 35 -56.85 -26.66 -51.20
C VAL A 35 -55.67 -27.08 -50.32
N PHE A 36 -55.72 -28.29 -49.74
CA PHE A 36 -54.65 -28.80 -48.90
C PHE A 36 -53.34 -29.02 -49.67
N ILE A 37 -53.42 -29.60 -50.87
CA ILE A 37 -52.27 -29.77 -51.77
C ILE A 37 -51.67 -28.41 -52.14
N ARG A 38 -52.49 -27.41 -52.47
CA ARG A 38 -52.05 -26.06 -52.80
C ARG A 38 -51.37 -25.37 -51.62
N LYS A 39 -51.96 -25.45 -50.42
CA LYS A 39 -51.40 -24.88 -49.20
C LYS A 39 -50.07 -25.55 -48.82
N SER A 40 -49.99 -26.87 -48.93
CA SER A 40 -48.78 -27.65 -48.67
C SER A 40 -47.65 -27.33 -49.67
N ALA A 41 -47.95 -27.29 -50.97
CA ALA A 41 -46.96 -26.96 -52.01
C ALA A 41 -46.42 -25.53 -51.84
N ASN A 42 -47.29 -24.54 -51.60
CA ASN A 42 -46.87 -23.17 -51.34
C ASN A 42 -46.00 -23.05 -50.09
N ARG A 43 -46.30 -23.83 -49.04
CA ARG A 43 -45.49 -23.85 -47.83
C ARG A 43 -44.09 -24.40 -48.11
N GLN A 44 -43.99 -25.54 -48.79
CA GLN A 44 -42.71 -26.17 -49.11
C GLN A 44 -41.82 -25.29 -49.99
N ILE A 45 -42.41 -24.59 -50.97
CA ILE A 45 -41.65 -23.70 -51.85
C ILE A 45 -41.16 -22.46 -51.08
N ARG A 46 -41.99 -21.87 -50.21
CA ARG A 46 -41.54 -20.77 -49.33
C ARG A 46 -40.45 -21.20 -48.35
N GLU A 47 -40.51 -22.42 -47.83
CA GLU A 47 -39.45 -22.97 -46.97
C GLU A 47 -38.14 -23.14 -47.75
N LEU A 48 -38.19 -23.64 -49.00
CA LEU A 48 -37.02 -23.72 -49.89
C LEU A 48 -36.46 -22.34 -50.22
N GLU A 49 -37.32 -21.39 -50.57
CA GLU A 49 -36.92 -20.02 -50.89
C GLU A 49 -36.21 -19.36 -49.72
N ARG A 50 -36.76 -19.47 -48.50
CA ARG A 50 -36.11 -18.95 -47.29
C ARG A 50 -34.75 -19.59 -47.04
N LYS A 51 -34.65 -20.91 -47.19
CA LYS A 51 -33.38 -21.64 -47.04
C LYS A 51 -32.36 -21.15 -48.07
N TYR A 52 -32.75 -21.07 -49.34
CA TYR A 52 -31.91 -20.57 -50.41
C TYR A 52 -31.44 -19.14 -50.12
N SER A 53 -32.35 -18.21 -49.81
CA SER A 53 -32.00 -16.82 -49.50
C SER A 53 -31.04 -16.69 -48.32
N TYR A 54 -31.15 -17.55 -47.30
CA TYR A 54 -30.20 -17.55 -46.19
C TYR A 54 -28.80 -18.01 -46.62
N LEU A 55 -28.72 -19.10 -47.40
CA LEU A 55 -27.45 -19.65 -47.90
C LEU A 55 -26.77 -18.70 -48.91
N ASP A 56 -27.56 -18.08 -49.78
CA ASP A 56 -27.11 -17.04 -50.71
C ASP A 56 -26.55 -15.84 -49.95
N ALA A 57 -27.26 -15.37 -48.92
CA ALA A 57 -26.78 -14.28 -48.05
C ALA A 57 -25.51 -14.66 -47.29
N LEU A 58 -25.35 -15.91 -46.84
CA LEU A 58 -24.14 -16.39 -46.18
C LEU A 58 -22.95 -16.40 -47.14
N LEU A 59 -23.14 -16.96 -48.34
CA LEU A 59 -22.11 -17.07 -49.38
C LEU A 59 -21.67 -15.68 -49.90
N ILE A 60 -22.62 -14.83 -50.30
CA ILE A 60 -22.32 -13.50 -50.84
C ILE A 60 -21.88 -12.53 -49.73
N GLY A 61 -22.40 -12.71 -48.52
CA GLY A 61 -22.10 -11.86 -47.37
C GLY A 61 -20.78 -12.22 -46.70
N GLN A 62 -20.80 -13.29 -45.90
CA GLN A 62 -19.70 -13.66 -45.01
C GLN A 62 -18.55 -14.33 -45.77
N ASP A 63 -18.82 -15.38 -46.54
CA ASP A 63 -17.77 -16.12 -47.25
C ASP A 63 -17.02 -15.24 -48.25
N SER A 64 -17.74 -14.38 -48.97
CA SER A 64 -17.11 -13.41 -49.88
C SER A 64 -16.17 -12.45 -49.15
N GLN A 65 -16.52 -11.99 -47.95
CA GLN A 65 -15.65 -11.13 -47.14
C GLN A 65 -14.42 -11.87 -46.64
N TYR A 66 -14.60 -13.12 -46.20
CA TYR A 66 -13.50 -13.99 -45.79
C TYR A 66 -12.53 -14.25 -46.93
N ILE A 67 -13.02 -14.50 -48.15
CA ILE A 67 -12.17 -14.69 -49.33
C ILE A 67 -11.41 -13.40 -49.69
N LYS A 68 -12.06 -12.23 -49.61
CA LYS A 68 -11.38 -10.94 -49.83
C LYS A 68 -10.31 -10.69 -48.76
N ARG A 69 -10.55 -11.08 -47.51
CA ARG A 69 -9.56 -10.98 -46.44
C ARG A 69 -8.36 -11.87 -46.73
N ILE A 70 -8.59 -13.12 -47.14
CA ILE A 70 -7.54 -14.08 -47.53
C ILE A 70 -6.78 -13.57 -48.76
N GLU A 71 -7.46 -12.95 -49.74
CA GLU A 71 -6.81 -12.30 -50.88
C GLU A 71 -5.82 -11.23 -50.42
N LEU A 72 -6.26 -10.36 -49.49
CA LEU A 72 -5.40 -9.32 -48.92
C LEU A 72 -4.18 -9.91 -48.22
N ILE A 73 -4.39 -10.95 -47.40
CA ILE A 73 -3.30 -11.66 -46.71
C ILE A 73 -2.34 -12.27 -47.73
N SER A 74 -2.84 -12.89 -48.81
CA SER A 74 -2.01 -13.53 -49.83
C SER A 74 -1.08 -12.57 -50.58
N ARG A 75 -1.41 -11.27 -50.61
CA ARG A 75 -0.54 -10.23 -51.19
C ARG A 75 0.68 -9.93 -50.33
N THR A 76 0.57 -10.19 -49.02
CA THR A 76 1.60 -9.93 -48.03
C THR A 76 2.35 -11.22 -47.66
N ASN A 77 1.65 -12.34 -47.54
CA ASN A 77 2.16 -13.63 -47.10
C ASN A 77 2.04 -14.68 -48.22
N LEU A 78 3.18 -15.14 -48.71
CA LEU A 78 3.31 -16.12 -49.79
C LEU A 78 2.64 -17.48 -49.47
N LEU A 79 2.59 -17.88 -48.19
CA LEU A 79 1.97 -19.15 -47.77
C LEU A 79 0.46 -19.16 -48.01
N TYR A 80 -0.17 -17.98 -48.05
CA TYR A 80 -1.61 -17.85 -48.29
C TYR A 80 -1.98 -17.79 -49.78
N GLY A 81 -1.00 -17.78 -50.69
CA GLY A 81 -1.25 -17.78 -52.13
C GLY A 81 -2.01 -19.02 -52.61
N ASP A 82 -1.55 -20.20 -52.22
CA ASP A 82 -2.18 -21.47 -52.60
C ASP A 82 -3.54 -21.66 -51.92
N ILE A 83 -3.63 -21.27 -50.64
CA ILE A 83 -4.86 -21.26 -49.85
C ILE A 83 -5.91 -20.37 -50.52
N TYR A 84 -5.55 -19.15 -50.89
CA TYR A 84 -6.44 -18.23 -51.62
C TYR A 84 -6.94 -18.84 -52.93
N ASN A 85 -6.04 -19.42 -53.73
CA ASN A 85 -6.40 -20.02 -55.01
C ASN A 85 -7.39 -21.17 -54.85
N GLU A 86 -7.19 -22.03 -53.84
CA GLU A 86 -8.10 -23.13 -53.52
C GLU A 86 -9.50 -22.62 -53.13
N PHE A 87 -9.58 -21.73 -52.14
CA PHE A 87 -10.85 -21.20 -51.64
C PHE A 87 -11.57 -20.33 -52.69
N SER A 88 -10.84 -19.51 -53.45
CA SER A 88 -11.38 -18.71 -54.55
C SER A 88 -11.96 -19.59 -55.67
N LYS A 89 -11.31 -20.72 -55.98
CA LYS A 89 -11.83 -21.69 -56.94
C LYS A 89 -13.08 -22.40 -56.43
N ARG A 90 -13.07 -22.88 -55.17
CA ARG A 90 -14.25 -23.48 -54.52
C ARG A 90 -15.43 -22.51 -54.52
N PHE A 91 -15.21 -21.27 -54.14
CA PHE A 91 -16.24 -20.23 -54.15
C PHE A 91 -16.80 -19.96 -55.55
N LYS A 92 -15.94 -19.77 -56.56
CA LYS A 92 -16.38 -19.57 -57.95
C LYS A 92 -17.17 -20.76 -58.49
N GLN A 93 -16.82 -21.98 -58.07
CA GLN A 93 -17.56 -23.18 -58.45
C GLN A 93 -18.95 -23.20 -57.82
N ILE A 94 -19.04 -22.95 -56.52
CA ILE A 94 -20.31 -22.93 -55.78
C ILE A 94 -21.22 -21.81 -56.31
N TYR A 95 -20.68 -20.59 -56.45
CA TYR A 95 -21.41 -19.44 -56.98
C TYR A 95 -21.79 -19.61 -58.46
N GLY A 96 -20.90 -20.21 -59.27
CA GLY A 96 -21.10 -20.35 -60.71
C GLY A 96 -22.05 -21.49 -61.11
N ILE A 97 -22.12 -22.54 -60.31
CA ILE A 97 -22.84 -23.79 -60.62
C ILE A 97 -23.99 -24.00 -59.64
N ASP A 98 -23.67 -24.22 -58.36
CA ASP A 98 -24.64 -24.67 -57.35
C ASP A 98 -25.66 -23.57 -57.04
N ASP A 99 -25.20 -22.32 -56.83
CA ASP A 99 -26.06 -21.16 -56.57
C ASP A 99 -26.97 -20.87 -57.77
N LYS A 100 -26.42 -20.71 -58.98
CA LYS A 100 -27.22 -20.45 -60.19
C LYS A 100 -28.25 -21.56 -60.48
N PHE A 101 -27.89 -22.81 -60.19
CA PHE A 101 -28.82 -23.93 -60.35
C PHE A 101 -29.95 -23.84 -59.30
N ALA A 102 -29.62 -23.59 -58.03
CA ALA A 102 -30.60 -23.40 -56.97
C ALA A 102 -31.52 -22.19 -57.23
N GLU A 103 -30.95 -21.04 -57.62
CA GLU A 103 -31.68 -19.82 -58.01
C GLU A 103 -32.66 -20.12 -59.16
N GLY A 104 -32.17 -20.81 -60.21
CA GLY A 104 -32.96 -21.20 -61.36
C GLY A 104 -34.16 -22.08 -60.98
N VAL A 105 -33.95 -23.08 -60.11
CA VAL A 105 -35.03 -23.97 -59.67
C VAL A 105 -36.02 -23.25 -58.74
N VAL A 106 -35.55 -22.38 -57.84
CA VAL A 106 -36.43 -21.56 -56.98
C VAL A 106 -37.27 -20.60 -57.81
N LYS A 107 -36.69 -19.91 -58.81
CA LYS A 107 -37.43 -19.06 -59.75
C LYS A 107 -38.47 -19.86 -60.54
N GLN A 108 -38.13 -21.05 -61.02
CA GLN A 108 -39.07 -21.94 -61.70
C GLN A 108 -40.23 -22.37 -60.79
N LEU A 109 -39.95 -22.72 -59.53
CA LEU A 109 -40.97 -23.06 -58.54
C LEU A 109 -41.93 -21.89 -58.26
N ASN A 110 -41.38 -20.69 -58.12
CA ASN A 110 -42.18 -19.47 -57.96
C ASN A 110 -43.05 -19.16 -59.19
N ALA A 111 -42.53 -19.35 -60.40
CA ALA A 111 -43.30 -19.19 -61.64
C ALA A 111 -44.42 -20.23 -61.78
N LEU A 112 -44.18 -21.48 -61.37
CA LEU A 112 -45.18 -22.56 -61.38
C LEU A 112 -46.32 -22.32 -60.37
N ILE A 113 -46.00 -21.74 -59.19
CA ILE A 113 -47.03 -21.28 -58.24
C ILE A 113 -47.87 -20.17 -58.87
N ALA A 114 -47.23 -19.15 -59.47
CA ALA A 114 -47.91 -18.00 -60.06
C ALA A 114 -48.84 -18.40 -61.21
N SER A 115 -48.39 -19.34 -62.06
CA SER A 115 -49.14 -19.87 -63.20
C SER A 115 -50.17 -20.97 -62.85
N LYS A 116 -50.32 -21.34 -61.56
CA LYS A 116 -51.27 -22.36 -61.06
C LYS A 116 -51.09 -23.77 -61.66
N GLN A 117 -49.90 -24.12 -62.15
CA GLN A 117 -49.63 -25.41 -62.79
C GLN A 117 -49.23 -26.50 -61.78
N TYR A 118 -50.17 -26.96 -60.95
CA TYR A 118 -49.89 -27.87 -59.82
C TYR A 118 -49.53 -29.32 -60.20
N ARG A 119 -49.70 -29.71 -61.47
CA ARG A 119 -49.48 -31.11 -61.92
C ARG A 119 -47.99 -31.49 -61.94
N ASN A 120 -47.10 -30.52 -62.20
CA ASN A 120 -45.65 -30.73 -62.28
C ASN A 120 -44.89 -30.28 -61.02
N ILE A 121 -45.53 -29.47 -60.16
CA ILE A 121 -44.94 -28.88 -58.95
C ILE A 121 -44.34 -29.93 -58.02
N LYS A 122 -44.94 -31.12 -57.87
CA LYS A 122 -44.42 -32.15 -56.95
C LYS A 122 -43.04 -32.69 -57.37
N LYS A 123 -42.78 -32.83 -58.68
CA LYS A 123 -41.48 -33.27 -59.21
C LYS A 123 -40.44 -32.16 -59.09
N THR A 124 -40.80 -30.95 -59.51
CA THR A 124 -39.92 -29.78 -59.42
C THR A 124 -39.59 -29.41 -57.97
N ILE A 125 -40.50 -29.64 -57.00
CA ILE A 125 -40.20 -29.46 -55.57
C ILE A 125 -39.15 -30.49 -55.10
N ALA A 126 -39.21 -31.74 -55.56
CA ALA A 126 -38.22 -32.75 -55.20
C ALA A 126 -36.85 -32.44 -55.82
N GLU A 127 -36.83 -31.96 -57.07
CA GLU A 127 -35.61 -31.46 -57.73
C GLU A 127 -35.05 -30.23 -57.02
N GLY A 128 -35.89 -29.25 -56.69
CA GLY A 128 -35.49 -28.06 -55.95
C GLY A 128 -35.00 -28.37 -54.54
N ARG A 129 -35.58 -29.36 -53.87
CA ARG A 129 -35.09 -29.79 -52.55
C ARG A 129 -33.67 -30.35 -52.67
N LYS A 130 -33.42 -31.21 -53.65
CA LYS A 130 -32.07 -31.74 -53.91
C LYS A 130 -31.09 -30.64 -54.30
N ALA A 131 -31.50 -29.71 -55.15
CA ALA A 131 -30.67 -28.57 -55.56
C ALA A 131 -30.25 -27.72 -54.36
N VAL A 132 -31.22 -27.32 -53.53
CA VAL A 132 -30.97 -26.52 -52.32
C VAL A 132 -30.17 -27.31 -51.29
N GLU A 133 -30.36 -28.63 -51.16
CA GLU A 133 -29.60 -29.47 -50.23
C GLU A 133 -28.13 -29.65 -50.64
N ILE A 134 -27.85 -29.79 -51.95
CA ILE A 134 -26.49 -29.78 -52.47
C ILE A 134 -25.83 -28.42 -52.21
N PHE A 135 -26.53 -27.33 -52.52
CA PHE A 135 -26.05 -25.98 -52.26
C PHE A 135 -25.82 -25.73 -50.76
N GLU A 136 -26.74 -26.15 -49.90
CA GLU A 136 -26.63 -26.08 -48.43
C GLU A 136 -25.36 -26.77 -47.96
N LYS A 137 -25.10 -27.99 -48.43
CA LYS A 137 -23.89 -28.73 -48.08
C LYS A 137 -22.63 -28.02 -48.57
N SER A 138 -22.58 -27.61 -49.83
CA SER A 138 -21.41 -26.92 -50.42
C SER A 138 -21.08 -25.63 -49.67
N VAL A 139 -22.08 -24.80 -49.38
CA VAL A 139 -21.91 -23.51 -48.68
C VAL A 139 -21.49 -23.73 -47.23
N LEU A 140 -22.16 -24.61 -46.49
CA LEU A 140 -21.82 -24.85 -45.07
C LEU A 140 -20.44 -25.48 -44.90
N GLU A 141 -20.01 -26.35 -45.83
CA GLU A 141 -18.64 -26.88 -45.83
C GLU A 141 -17.61 -25.78 -46.09
N LEU A 142 -17.88 -24.89 -47.06
CA LEU A 142 -17.00 -23.74 -47.34
C LEU A 142 -16.92 -22.78 -46.14
N ASP A 143 -18.06 -22.37 -45.59
CA ASP A 143 -18.16 -21.45 -44.44
C ASP A 143 -17.43 -22.01 -43.21
N SER A 144 -17.63 -23.29 -42.89
CA SER A 144 -16.91 -23.95 -41.79
C SER A 144 -15.40 -23.90 -41.97
N ASP A 145 -14.91 -24.17 -43.18
CA ASP A 145 -13.47 -24.18 -43.46
C ASP A 145 -12.88 -22.75 -43.43
N LEU A 146 -13.57 -21.77 -44.03
CA LEU A 146 -13.16 -20.36 -43.99
C LEU A 146 -13.17 -19.81 -42.56
N THR A 147 -14.20 -20.14 -41.78
CA THR A 147 -14.32 -19.73 -40.38
C THR A 147 -13.17 -20.30 -39.55
N LYS A 148 -12.78 -21.57 -39.75
CA LYS A 148 -11.62 -22.14 -39.04
C LYS A 148 -10.31 -21.42 -39.36
N LEU A 149 -10.15 -20.97 -40.60
CA LEU A 149 -8.96 -20.25 -41.04
C LEU A 149 -8.88 -18.84 -40.43
N ILE A 150 -10.01 -18.15 -40.29
CA ILE A 150 -10.06 -16.74 -39.83
C ILE A 150 -10.26 -16.62 -38.32
N LYS A 151 -10.84 -17.62 -37.66
CA LYS A 151 -11.09 -17.62 -36.21
C LYS A 151 -9.89 -17.21 -35.35
N PRO A 152 -8.64 -17.64 -35.62
CA PRO A 152 -7.47 -17.17 -34.86
C PRO A 152 -7.28 -15.66 -34.92
N GLU A 153 -7.60 -15.02 -36.06
CA GLU A 153 -7.57 -13.57 -36.23
C GLU A 153 -8.65 -12.89 -35.38
N GLU A 154 -9.89 -13.38 -35.45
CA GLU A 154 -11.01 -12.84 -34.68
C GLU A 154 -10.76 -12.94 -33.17
N ASP A 155 -10.30 -14.10 -32.69
CA ASP A 155 -9.98 -14.34 -31.28
C ASP A 155 -8.86 -13.39 -30.79
N ALA A 156 -7.82 -13.20 -31.60
CA ALA A 156 -6.71 -12.29 -31.27
C ALA A 156 -7.18 -10.83 -31.26
N ARG A 157 -7.99 -10.41 -32.23
CA ARG A 157 -8.56 -9.05 -32.31
C ARG A 157 -9.49 -8.76 -31.14
N GLN A 158 -10.29 -9.73 -30.70
CA GLN A 158 -11.16 -9.54 -29.54
C GLN A 158 -10.35 -9.34 -28.25
N LYS A 159 -9.27 -10.10 -28.06
CA LYS A 159 -8.37 -9.95 -26.90
C LYS A 159 -7.66 -8.60 -26.89
N ILE A 160 -7.11 -8.16 -28.04
CA ILE A 160 -6.41 -6.88 -28.10
C ILE A 160 -7.36 -5.69 -27.88
N LEU A 161 -8.63 -5.80 -28.31
CA LEU A 161 -9.62 -4.75 -28.12
C LEU A 161 -9.81 -4.44 -26.63
N LYS A 162 -9.96 -5.49 -25.79
CA LYS A 162 -10.03 -5.33 -24.33
C LYS A 162 -8.79 -4.65 -23.77
N LEU A 163 -7.60 -5.03 -24.23
CA LEU A 163 -6.35 -4.39 -23.80
C LEU A 163 -6.24 -2.92 -24.24
N LYS A 164 -6.79 -2.56 -25.41
CA LYS A 164 -6.87 -1.16 -25.86
C LYS A 164 -7.82 -0.34 -24.98
N GLU A 165 -8.93 -0.92 -24.55
CA GLU A 165 -9.85 -0.29 -23.59
C GLU A 165 -9.18 -0.11 -22.22
N ASP A 166 -8.50 -1.14 -21.72
CA ASP A 166 -7.71 -1.06 -20.49
C ASP A 166 -6.60 -0.01 -20.57
N PHE A 167 -5.94 0.12 -21.71
CA PHE A 167 -4.93 1.16 -21.91
C PHE A 167 -5.52 2.57 -21.87
N ARG A 168 -6.71 2.76 -22.47
CA ARG A 168 -7.44 4.03 -22.40
C ARG A 168 -7.82 4.37 -20.95
N SER A 169 -8.27 3.38 -20.17
CA SER A 169 -8.62 3.58 -18.76
C SER A 169 -7.39 3.96 -17.92
N VAL A 170 -6.25 3.30 -18.14
CA VAL A 170 -4.96 3.66 -17.49
C VAL A 170 -4.54 5.08 -17.83
N LYS A 171 -4.64 5.50 -19.09
CA LYS A 171 -4.37 6.90 -19.47
C LYS A 171 -5.30 7.88 -18.78
N GLN A 172 -6.59 7.55 -18.66
CA GLN A 172 -7.56 8.41 -17.99
C GLN A 172 -7.21 8.62 -16.50
N ILE A 173 -6.82 7.55 -15.80
CA ILE A 173 -6.37 7.63 -14.39
C ILE A 173 -5.13 8.54 -14.28
N PHE A 174 -4.20 8.41 -15.23
CA PHE A 174 -2.97 9.21 -15.26
C PHE A 174 -3.27 10.70 -15.42
N TYR A 175 -4.11 11.05 -16.41
CA TYR A 175 -4.47 12.46 -16.63
C TYR A 175 -5.34 13.03 -15.50
N ALA A 176 -6.19 12.21 -14.87
CA ALA A 176 -6.96 12.63 -13.69
C ALA A 176 -6.06 12.97 -12.49
N SER A 177 -4.90 12.32 -12.37
CA SER A 177 -3.92 12.54 -11.30
C SER A 177 -2.71 13.36 -11.76
N SER A 178 -2.86 14.15 -12.84
CA SER A 178 -1.72 14.80 -13.51
C SER A 178 -0.97 15.79 -12.63
N SER A 179 -1.65 16.48 -11.70
CA SER A 179 -1.00 17.44 -10.79
C SER A 179 0.00 16.76 -9.87
N ASP A 180 -0.37 15.59 -9.35
CA ASP A 180 0.40 14.88 -8.34
C ASP A 180 1.53 14.05 -8.98
N LEU A 181 1.42 13.77 -10.28
CA LEU A 181 2.34 12.93 -11.05
C LEU A 181 3.31 13.72 -11.93
N GLU A 182 3.33 15.05 -11.85
CA GLU A 182 4.15 15.92 -12.71
C GLU A 182 5.62 15.46 -12.79
N MET A 183 6.21 15.10 -11.64
CA MET A 183 7.60 14.65 -11.55
C MET A 183 7.90 13.37 -12.37
N VAL A 184 6.93 12.47 -12.48
CA VAL A 184 7.07 11.15 -13.12
C VAL A 184 6.36 11.06 -14.46
N ALA A 185 5.68 12.13 -14.88
CA ALA A 185 4.85 12.19 -16.08
C ALA A 185 5.62 11.75 -17.33
N ALA A 186 6.82 12.31 -17.55
CA ALA A 186 7.67 11.97 -18.68
C ALA A 186 8.07 10.48 -18.73
N SER A 187 8.15 9.81 -17.57
CA SER A 187 8.47 8.38 -17.50
C SER A 187 7.27 7.52 -17.86
N PHE A 188 6.06 7.89 -17.40
CA PHE A 188 4.82 7.23 -17.82
C PHE A 188 4.55 7.41 -19.31
N GLU A 189 4.79 8.61 -19.86
CA GLU A 189 4.66 8.85 -21.31
C GLU A 189 5.56 7.92 -22.12
N LYS A 190 6.82 7.72 -21.71
CA LYS A 190 7.72 6.76 -22.36
C LYS A 190 7.19 5.33 -22.30
N VAL A 191 6.54 4.93 -21.19
CA VAL A 191 5.90 3.62 -21.07
C VAL A 191 4.70 3.53 -22.02
N PHE A 192 3.85 4.55 -22.09
CA PHE A 192 2.71 4.58 -23.00
C PHE A 192 3.13 4.48 -24.46
N VAL A 193 4.18 5.21 -24.88
CA VAL A 193 4.74 5.10 -26.24
C VAL A 193 5.23 3.67 -26.53
N LYS A 194 5.84 2.99 -25.56
CA LYS A 194 6.27 1.59 -25.73
C LYS A 194 5.09 0.64 -25.89
N ILE A 195 4.01 0.84 -25.11
CA ILE A 195 2.79 0.05 -25.22
C ILE A 195 2.13 0.28 -26.59
N GLU A 196 2.06 1.53 -27.05
CA GLU A 196 1.55 1.87 -28.39
C GLU A 196 2.34 1.19 -29.51
N LYS A 197 3.68 1.19 -29.42
CA LYS A 197 4.51 0.44 -30.37
C LYS A 197 4.19 -1.04 -30.39
N LYS A 198 3.93 -1.65 -29.23
CA LYS A 198 3.52 -3.07 -29.15
C LYS A 198 2.14 -3.32 -29.75
N PHE A 199 1.21 -2.38 -29.62
CA PHE A 199 -0.06 -2.46 -30.35
C PHE A 199 0.14 -2.39 -31.87
N VAL A 200 1.01 -1.51 -32.36
CA VAL A 200 1.33 -1.43 -33.80
C VAL A 200 1.99 -2.72 -34.29
N GLU A 201 2.96 -3.25 -33.55
CA GLU A 201 3.62 -4.53 -33.84
C GLU A 201 2.62 -5.68 -33.93
N PHE A 202 1.66 -5.73 -32.99
CA PHE A 202 0.56 -6.69 -33.03
C PHE A 202 -0.29 -6.56 -34.31
N GLU A 203 -0.69 -5.34 -34.69
CA GLU A 203 -1.49 -5.14 -35.92
C GLU A 203 -0.70 -5.57 -37.17
N THR A 204 0.61 -5.31 -37.22
CA THR A 204 1.46 -5.76 -38.33
C THR A 204 1.50 -7.28 -38.44
N HIS A 205 1.67 -8.02 -37.33
CA HIS A 205 1.63 -9.48 -37.35
C HIS A 205 0.25 -10.02 -37.76
N ILE A 206 -0.84 -9.39 -37.31
CA ILE A 206 -2.20 -9.74 -37.72
C ILE A 206 -2.45 -9.48 -39.23
N GLU A 207 -1.92 -8.40 -39.79
CA GLU A 207 -2.03 -8.09 -41.21
C GLU A 207 -1.25 -9.08 -42.09
N SER A 208 -0.11 -9.56 -41.61
CA SER A 208 0.73 -10.58 -42.28
C SER A 208 0.28 -12.03 -42.01
N ALA A 209 -0.80 -12.23 -41.25
CA ALA A 209 -1.30 -13.53 -40.81
C ALA A 209 -0.29 -14.38 -40.01
N GLU A 210 0.59 -13.71 -39.26
CA GLU A 210 1.53 -14.27 -38.29
C GLU A 210 0.85 -14.36 -36.91
N TYR A 211 -0.15 -15.24 -36.80
CA TYR A 211 -1.04 -15.30 -35.65
C TYR A 211 -0.36 -15.83 -34.38
N GLU A 212 0.67 -16.66 -34.49
CA GLU A 212 1.40 -17.18 -33.32
C GLU A 212 2.19 -16.05 -32.65
N GLU A 213 2.92 -15.27 -33.45
CA GLU A 213 3.68 -14.10 -33.03
C GLU A 213 2.78 -13.03 -32.41
N ALA A 214 1.64 -12.75 -33.06
CA ALA A 214 0.63 -11.83 -32.53
C ALA A 214 0.11 -12.28 -31.15
N ASN A 215 -0.13 -13.58 -30.96
CA ASN A 215 -0.61 -14.12 -29.69
C ASN A 215 0.44 -14.06 -28.56
N LEU A 216 1.74 -14.02 -28.87
CA LEU A 216 2.81 -13.82 -27.88
C LEU A 216 2.90 -12.37 -27.37
N ILE A 217 2.45 -11.40 -28.17
CA ILE A 217 2.47 -9.97 -27.80
C ILE A 217 1.36 -9.64 -26.77
N ILE A 218 0.20 -10.29 -26.88
CA ILE A 218 -0.96 -10.08 -25.99
C ILE A 218 -0.59 -10.17 -24.49
N PRO A 219 0.00 -11.28 -23.98
CA PRO A 219 0.35 -11.39 -22.57
C PRO A 219 1.42 -10.36 -22.15
N THR A 220 2.31 -9.99 -23.07
CA THR A 220 3.33 -8.97 -22.82
C THR A 220 2.69 -7.60 -22.57
N ILE A 221 1.75 -7.19 -23.42
CA ILE A 221 0.98 -5.94 -23.24
C ILE A 221 0.17 -5.99 -21.95
N SER A 222 -0.54 -7.10 -21.71
CA SER A 222 -1.37 -7.28 -20.51
C SER A 222 -0.55 -7.14 -19.22
N LYS A 223 0.62 -7.77 -19.15
CA LYS A 223 1.51 -7.68 -17.98
C LYS A 223 2.00 -6.25 -17.75
N VAL A 224 2.46 -5.57 -18.81
CA VAL A 224 2.95 -4.19 -18.71
C VAL A 224 1.81 -3.25 -18.28
N LEU A 225 0.61 -3.41 -18.83
CA LEU A 225 -0.57 -2.63 -18.43
C LEU A 225 -0.95 -2.86 -16.96
N GLY A 226 -0.94 -4.12 -16.50
CA GLY A 226 -1.23 -4.45 -15.11
C GLY A 226 -0.27 -3.78 -14.14
N VAL A 227 1.04 -3.93 -14.38
CA VAL A 227 2.07 -3.28 -13.56
C VAL A 227 1.94 -1.75 -13.63
N THR A 228 1.68 -1.18 -14.80
CA THR A 228 1.52 0.27 -14.97
C THR A 228 0.33 0.78 -14.15
N ARG A 229 -0.80 0.05 -14.15
CA ARG A 229 -2.00 0.38 -13.37
C ARG A 229 -1.71 0.33 -11.87
N GLU A 230 -1.11 -0.75 -11.37
CA GLU A 230 -0.76 -0.88 -9.94
C GLU A 230 0.20 0.22 -9.47
N THR A 231 1.22 0.53 -10.29
CA THR A 231 2.14 1.62 -10.00
C THR A 231 1.40 2.96 -9.95
N LEU A 232 0.51 3.21 -10.91
CA LEU A 232 -0.26 4.46 -11.00
C LEU A 232 -1.20 4.68 -9.82
N GLU A 233 -1.73 3.62 -9.20
CA GLU A 233 -2.56 3.74 -7.99
C GLU A 233 -1.75 4.19 -6.75
N LYS A 234 -0.49 3.79 -6.68
CA LYS A 234 0.41 4.09 -5.54
C LYS A 234 1.18 5.39 -5.72
N MET A 235 1.52 5.72 -6.97
CA MET A 235 2.46 6.78 -7.31
C MET A 235 2.05 8.19 -6.83
N PRO A 236 0.78 8.64 -6.96
CA PRO A 236 0.38 9.97 -6.51
C PRO A 236 0.72 10.23 -5.04
N LYS A 237 0.42 9.25 -4.17
CA LYS A 237 0.71 9.33 -2.73
C LYS A 237 2.21 9.43 -2.45
N LEU A 238 3.03 8.69 -3.18
CA LEU A 238 4.48 8.71 -3.04
C LEU A 238 5.09 10.02 -3.54
N CYS A 239 4.58 10.56 -4.64
CA CYS A 239 5.00 11.85 -5.18
C CYS A 239 4.69 12.98 -4.19
N VAL A 240 3.48 13.01 -3.62
CA VAL A 240 3.11 14.00 -2.58
C VAL A 240 3.99 13.86 -1.34
N LEU A 241 4.25 12.64 -0.89
CA LEU A 241 5.12 12.38 0.27
C LEU A 241 6.53 12.95 0.07
N ILE A 242 7.12 12.76 -1.12
CA ILE A 242 8.50 13.14 -1.40
C ILE A 242 8.67 14.60 -1.82
N ASN A 243 7.71 15.17 -2.56
CA ASN A 243 7.81 16.55 -3.03
C ASN A 243 7.29 17.58 -2.04
N ASN A 244 6.32 17.22 -1.19
CA ASN A 244 5.67 18.16 -0.28
C ASN A 244 5.97 17.80 1.17
N ILE A 245 5.52 16.64 1.63
CA ILE A 245 5.50 16.31 3.08
C ILE A 245 6.90 16.20 3.69
N LEU A 246 7.82 15.48 3.04
CA LEU A 246 9.19 15.33 3.55
C LEU A 246 9.97 16.66 3.54
N PRO A 247 9.98 17.44 2.43
CA PRO A 247 10.57 18.77 2.42
C PRO A 247 9.96 19.72 3.46
N GLU A 248 8.64 19.72 3.65
CA GLU A 248 7.98 20.52 4.70
C GLU A 248 8.48 20.14 6.10
N LYS A 249 8.53 18.85 6.44
CA LYS A 249 9.07 18.38 7.73
C LYS A 249 10.55 18.75 7.93
N ILE A 250 11.34 18.72 6.87
CA ILE A 250 12.75 19.15 6.91
C ILE A 250 12.83 20.67 7.14
N ASN A 251 11.97 21.46 6.49
CA ASN A 251 11.90 22.90 6.68
C ASN A 251 11.44 23.28 8.09
N GLU A 252 10.45 22.58 8.66
CA GLU A 252 10.07 22.75 10.06
C GLU A 252 11.27 22.55 11.00
N LEU A 253 12.07 21.49 10.77
CA LEU A 253 13.26 21.24 11.58
C LEU A 253 14.31 22.36 11.44
N ILE A 254 14.45 22.95 10.25
CA ILE A 254 15.33 24.11 10.00
C ILE A 254 14.81 25.35 10.74
N GLU A 255 13.50 25.57 10.77
CA GLU A 255 12.89 26.68 11.51
C GLU A 255 13.06 26.50 13.02
N ASP A 256 12.83 25.29 13.53
CA ASP A 256 13.06 24.92 14.94
C ASP A 256 14.53 25.16 15.32
N GLU A 257 15.48 24.75 14.48
CA GLU A 257 16.92 25.01 14.69
C GLU A 257 17.21 26.52 14.75
N LYS A 258 16.68 27.31 13.81
CA LYS A 258 16.88 28.77 13.80
C LYS A 258 16.31 29.43 15.05
N GLN A 259 15.12 29.03 15.48
CA GLN A 259 14.52 29.52 16.71
C GLN A 259 15.42 29.20 17.91
N MET A 260 15.89 27.97 18.03
CA MET A 260 16.77 27.55 19.11
C MET A 260 18.12 28.27 19.12
N ILE A 261 18.69 28.56 17.94
CA ILE A 261 19.91 29.38 17.81
C ILE A 261 19.65 30.82 18.26
N SER A 262 18.50 31.41 17.88
CA SER A 262 18.11 32.77 18.29
C SER A 262 17.95 32.91 19.81
N GLU A 263 17.44 31.87 20.45
CA GLU A 263 17.30 31.77 21.91
C GLU A 263 18.64 31.40 22.61
N LYS A 264 19.75 31.36 21.83
CA LYS A 264 21.14 31.15 22.24
C LYS A 264 21.45 29.77 22.85
N TYR A 265 20.78 28.72 22.40
CA TYR A 265 21.07 27.35 22.83
C TYR A 265 22.31 26.76 22.11
N PRO A 266 23.20 26.02 22.83
CA PRO A 266 24.39 25.41 22.25
C PRO A 266 24.09 24.06 21.57
N LEU A 267 23.59 24.12 20.33
CA LEU A 267 23.17 22.95 19.54
C LEU A 267 24.30 22.24 18.76
N HIS A 268 25.55 22.71 18.87
CA HIS A 268 26.65 22.26 18.01
C HIS A 268 26.93 20.74 18.12
N HIS A 269 26.64 20.14 19.28
CA HIS A 269 26.81 18.71 19.54
C HIS A 269 25.82 17.82 18.77
N LEU A 270 24.69 18.37 18.32
CA LEU A 270 23.64 17.62 17.60
C LEU A 270 23.93 17.46 16.10
N MET A 271 24.97 18.13 15.56
CA MET A 271 25.40 18.03 14.16
C MET A 271 24.24 18.17 13.14
N ILE A 272 23.25 19.02 13.45
CA ILE A 272 21.97 19.13 12.73
C ILE A 272 22.20 19.43 11.25
N SER A 273 23.17 20.30 10.92
CA SER A 273 23.50 20.62 9.53
C SER A 273 23.98 19.40 8.73
N GLN A 274 24.69 18.45 9.34
CA GLN A 274 25.10 17.21 8.66
C GLN A 274 23.90 16.27 8.45
N ALA A 275 23.01 16.18 9.45
CA ALA A 275 21.78 15.39 9.36
C ALA A 275 20.84 15.93 8.25
N LEU A 276 20.62 17.25 8.20
CA LEU A 276 19.82 17.91 7.17
C LEU A 276 20.36 17.67 5.76
N ASN A 277 21.69 17.74 5.57
CA ASN A 277 22.32 17.44 4.29
C ASN A 277 22.10 15.96 3.90
N SER A 278 22.19 15.04 4.86
CA SER A 278 21.90 13.62 4.64
C SER A 278 20.43 13.40 4.25
N TYR A 279 19.48 14.06 4.92
CA TYR A 279 18.05 13.94 4.61
C TYR A 279 17.74 14.45 3.21
N ASN A 280 18.25 15.63 2.85
CA ASN A 280 18.09 16.19 1.51
C ASN A 280 18.70 15.28 0.43
N ALA A 281 19.89 14.71 0.66
CA ALA A 281 20.51 13.77 -0.27
C ALA A 281 19.69 12.47 -0.44
N ARG A 282 19.11 11.94 0.65
CA ARG A 282 18.21 10.78 0.61
C ARG A 282 16.92 11.11 -0.14
N VAL A 283 16.33 12.28 0.10
CA VAL A 283 15.13 12.77 -0.62
C VAL A 283 15.41 12.87 -2.12
N GLU A 284 16.54 13.45 -2.52
CA GLU A 284 16.92 13.53 -3.94
C GLU A 284 17.16 12.15 -4.57
N THR A 285 17.71 11.21 -3.80
CA THR A 285 17.86 9.82 -4.26
C THR A 285 16.50 9.15 -4.46
N MET A 286 15.54 9.38 -3.55
CA MET A 286 14.17 8.88 -3.68
C MET A 286 13.43 9.50 -4.88
N LYS A 287 13.61 10.81 -5.13
CA LYS A 287 13.06 11.47 -6.33
C LYS A 287 13.58 10.81 -7.62
N LYS A 288 14.88 10.54 -7.71
CA LYS A 288 15.47 9.83 -8.87
C LYS A 288 14.88 8.43 -9.05
N LYS A 289 14.69 7.67 -7.97
CA LYS A 289 14.06 6.35 -8.01
C LYS A 289 12.60 6.42 -8.49
N LEU A 290 11.82 7.38 -7.99
CA LEU A 290 10.46 7.62 -8.46
C LEU A 290 10.41 7.98 -9.95
N ILE A 291 11.34 8.82 -10.44
CA ILE A 291 11.46 9.14 -11.87
C ILE A 291 11.73 7.86 -12.67
N SER A 292 12.51 6.91 -12.16
CA SER A 292 12.69 5.60 -12.79
C SER A 292 11.52 4.62 -12.62
N LEU A 293 10.40 5.04 -12.01
CA LEU A 293 9.22 4.24 -11.68
C LEU A 293 9.49 3.08 -10.71
N ASP A 294 10.57 3.17 -9.93
CA ASP A 294 10.89 2.22 -8.88
C ASP A 294 10.33 2.71 -7.54
N THR A 295 9.34 2.00 -7.01
CA THR A 295 8.70 2.32 -5.73
C THR A 295 9.30 1.55 -4.54
N SER A 296 10.35 0.75 -4.77
CA SER A 296 10.89 -0.18 -3.77
C SER A 296 11.64 0.55 -2.66
N GLY A 297 11.28 0.27 -1.40
CA GLY A 297 11.98 0.79 -0.20
C GLY A 297 11.82 2.30 0.03
N ILE A 298 10.99 2.99 -0.76
CA ILE A 298 10.77 4.44 -0.62
C ILE A 298 10.04 4.75 0.69
N VAL A 299 8.98 4.00 0.99
CA VAL A 299 8.18 4.20 2.21
C VAL A 299 9.04 3.99 3.46
N GLU A 300 9.83 2.91 3.49
CA GLU A 300 10.76 2.61 4.59
C GLU A 300 11.79 3.73 4.79
N THR A 301 12.39 4.22 3.70
CA THR A 301 13.37 5.32 3.77
C THR A 301 12.70 6.61 4.25
N ALA A 302 11.48 6.91 3.81
CA ALA A 302 10.72 8.07 4.25
C ALA A 302 10.37 7.99 5.74
N ASP A 303 9.94 6.83 6.22
CA ASP A 303 9.61 6.62 7.64
C ASP A 303 10.85 6.69 8.53
N GLN A 304 12.01 6.21 8.07
CA GLN A 304 13.28 6.41 8.77
C GLN A 304 13.61 7.90 8.92
N ILE A 305 13.53 8.68 7.84
CA ILE A 305 13.77 10.14 7.91
C ILE A 305 12.80 10.78 8.89
N ARG A 306 11.51 10.40 8.89
CA ARG A 306 10.53 10.92 9.83
C ARG A 306 10.90 10.60 11.28
N LEU A 307 11.27 9.35 11.58
CA LEU A 307 11.66 8.94 12.93
C LEU A 307 12.91 9.69 13.41
N GLU A 308 13.90 9.86 12.52
CA GLU A 308 15.12 10.62 12.82
C GLU A 308 14.80 12.11 13.10
N ILE A 309 13.87 12.72 12.34
CA ILE A 309 13.39 14.09 12.60
C ILE A 309 12.69 14.18 13.96
N GLU A 310 11.79 13.26 14.30
CA GLU A 310 11.10 13.28 15.60
C GLU A 310 12.09 13.11 16.76
N THR A 311 13.12 12.25 16.59
CA THR A 311 14.19 12.08 17.58
C THR A 311 14.98 13.37 17.78
N MET A 312 15.25 14.12 16.71
CA MET A 312 15.89 15.44 16.80
C MET A 312 15.01 16.45 17.54
N LYS A 313 13.71 16.48 17.26
CA LYS A 313 12.76 17.35 17.98
C LYS A 313 12.69 17.00 19.48
N GLU A 314 12.72 15.72 19.83
CA GLU A 314 12.78 15.28 21.23
C GLU A 314 14.08 15.75 21.92
N ASN A 315 15.21 15.69 21.23
CA ASN A 315 16.48 16.20 21.76
C ASN A 315 16.44 17.72 22.00
N PHE A 316 15.74 18.49 21.15
CA PHE A 316 15.53 19.92 21.40
C PHE A 316 14.68 20.17 22.66
N LEU A 317 13.63 19.37 22.87
CA LEU A 317 12.81 19.46 24.08
C LEU A 317 13.63 19.15 25.34
N LYS A 318 14.43 18.08 25.31
CA LYS A 318 15.34 17.73 26.42
C LYS A 318 16.31 18.85 26.75
N GLU A 319 16.83 19.55 25.74
CA GLU A 319 17.74 20.68 25.95
C GLU A 319 17.01 21.91 26.54
N LYS A 320 15.74 22.15 26.16
CA LYS A 320 14.88 23.17 26.78
C LYS A 320 14.60 22.85 28.25
N GLU A 321 14.17 21.62 28.54
CA GLU A 321 13.91 21.15 29.92
C GLU A 321 15.18 21.21 30.78
N ALA A 322 16.33 20.81 30.23
CA ALA A 322 17.60 20.86 30.94
C ALA A 322 18.00 22.29 31.29
N LYS A 323 17.72 23.27 30.41
CA LYS A 323 17.96 24.68 30.71
C LYS A 323 17.04 25.22 31.80
N GLU A 324 15.74 24.93 31.73
CA GLU A 324 14.79 25.35 32.77
C GLU A 324 15.14 24.78 34.15
N TYR A 325 15.49 23.49 34.18
CA TYR A 325 15.97 22.83 35.39
C TYR A 325 17.25 23.47 35.91
N PHE A 326 18.22 23.71 35.03
CA PHE A 326 19.48 24.33 35.41
C PHE A 326 19.27 25.73 35.99
N VAL A 327 18.48 26.59 35.34
CA VAL A 327 18.21 27.96 35.82
C VAL A 327 17.45 27.96 37.14
N SER A 328 16.50 27.05 37.33
CA SER A 328 15.67 27.02 38.54
C SER A 328 16.44 26.46 39.75
N ASN A 329 17.33 25.50 39.51
CA ASN A 329 18.00 24.76 40.58
C ASN A 329 19.45 25.21 40.82
N SER A 330 20.06 25.96 39.90
CA SER A 330 21.45 26.44 40.04
C SER A 330 21.62 27.31 41.27
N ASP A 331 20.77 28.32 41.44
CA ASP A 331 20.95 29.32 42.50
C ASP A 331 20.79 28.70 43.88
N ALA A 332 19.82 27.80 44.03
CA ALA A 332 19.60 27.04 45.26
C ALA A 332 20.80 26.13 45.57
N ALA A 333 21.29 25.36 44.59
CA ALA A 333 22.46 24.49 44.76
C ALA A 333 23.70 25.30 45.14
N TYR A 334 23.96 26.44 44.48
CA TYR A 334 25.08 27.31 44.79
C TYR A 334 25.01 27.88 46.20
N GLN A 335 23.84 28.36 46.63
CA GLN A 335 23.65 28.87 47.99
C GLN A 335 23.83 27.79 49.04
N ASN A 336 23.33 26.59 48.78
CA ASN A 336 23.46 25.43 49.66
C ASN A 336 24.93 25.04 49.85
N VAL A 337 25.69 24.94 48.76
CA VAL A 337 27.14 24.65 48.82
C VAL A 337 27.89 25.74 49.62
N VAL A 338 27.61 27.02 49.37
CA VAL A 338 28.25 28.13 50.12
C VAL A 338 27.91 28.09 51.62
N ASN A 339 26.65 27.79 51.96
CA ASN A 339 26.22 27.70 53.35
C ASN A 339 26.83 26.50 54.08
N LEU A 340 27.00 25.38 53.38
CA LEU A 340 27.68 24.21 53.91
C LEU A 340 29.18 24.45 54.11
N GLU A 341 29.86 25.06 53.14
CA GLU A 341 31.26 25.50 53.27
C GLU A 341 31.44 26.42 54.48
N LYS A 342 30.56 27.43 54.68
CA LYS A 342 30.60 28.31 55.85
C LYS A 342 30.35 27.58 57.17
N THR A 343 29.46 26.59 57.17
CA THR A 343 29.15 25.81 58.38
C THR A 343 30.29 24.87 58.72
N PHE A 344 30.88 24.23 57.72
CA PHE A 344 32.09 23.42 57.87
C PHE A 344 33.27 24.25 58.37
N LEU A 345 33.53 25.43 57.81
CA LEU A 345 34.60 26.33 58.30
C LEU A 345 34.40 26.74 59.77
N ARG A 346 33.14 27.01 60.18
CA ARG A 346 32.82 27.28 61.59
C ARG A 346 33.12 26.07 62.47
N LEU A 347 32.71 24.88 62.06
CA LEU A 347 32.99 23.64 62.79
C LEU A 347 34.50 23.39 62.89
N CYS A 348 35.24 23.55 61.79
CA CYS A 348 36.69 23.45 61.79
C CYS A 348 37.39 24.46 62.70
N SER A 349 36.83 25.66 62.89
CA SER A 349 37.40 26.64 63.83
C SER A 349 37.21 26.26 65.29
N ILE A 350 36.21 25.42 65.60
CA ILE A 350 35.90 24.94 66.96
C ILE A 350 36.75 23.70 67.31
N ILE A 351 37.21 22.94 66.31
CA ILE A 351 38.05 21.73 66.48
C ILE A 351 39.28 21.97 67.36
N PRO A 352 40.08 23.04 67.18
CA PRO A 352 41.26 23.30 68.02
C PRO A 352 40.92 23.59 69.50
N GLU A 353 39.75 24.17 69.78
CA GLU A 353 39.28 24.37 71.16
C GLU A 353 38.82 23.05 71.78
N ILE A 354 38.13 22.21 71.01
CA ILE A 354 37.68 20.90 71.48
C ILE A 354 38.87 19.97 71.73
N ASN A 355 39.83 19.88 70.80
CA ASN A 355 41.04 19.06 70.98
C ASN A 355 41.94 19.52 72.15
N ARG A 356 41.74 20.75 72.68
CA ARG A 356 42.43 21.23 73.89
C ARG A 356 41.75 20.79 75.19
N VAL A 357 40.45 20.54 75.15
CA VAL A 357 39.61 20.23 76.33
C VAL A 357 39.29 18.74 76.40
N TYR A 358 39.18 18.07 75.26
CA TYR A 358 38.81 16.66 75.12
C TYR A 358 39.98 15.87 74.53
N ALA A 359 40.26 14.69 75.09
CA ALA A 359 41.21 13.74 74.50
C ALA A 359 40.50 13.00 73.35
N THR A 360 40.68 13.48 72.12
CA THR A 360 40.15 12.84 70.91
C THR A 360 41.09 11.71 70.45
N GLU A 361 40.51 10.55 70.13
CA GLU A 361 41.24 9.39 69.58
C GLU A 361 41.60 9.63 68.10
N ASP A 362 42.67 8.99 67.61
CA ASP A 362 43.19 9.18 66.24
C ASP A 362 42.15 8.87 65.14
N GLU A 363 41.21 7.96 65.40
CA GLU A 363 40.16 7.52 64.48
C GLU A 363 39.13 8.61 64.16
N ASP A 364 38.88 9.54 65.09
CA ASP A 364 37.94 10.64 64.87
C ASP A 364 38.60 11.81 64.13
N ASN A 365 39.93 11.97 64.26
CA ASN A 365 40.69 12.90 63.43
C ASN A 365 40.73 12.46 61.96
N GLU A 366 40.78 11.15 61.69
CA GLU A 366 40.72 10.61 60.32
C GLU A 366 39.37 10.89 59.65
N LYS A 367 38.25 10.73 60.38
CA LYS A 367 36.89 11.08 59.87
C LYS A 367 36.77 12.57 59.52
N ILE A 368 37.42 13.45 60.29
CA ILE A 368 37.48 14.89 60.00
C ILE A 368 38.29 15.18 58.74
N GLU A 369 39.41 14.47 58.52
CA GLU A 369 40.20 14.61 57.29
C GLU A 369 39.43 14.13 56.05
N ILE A 370 38.71 13.02 56.14
CA ILE A 370 37.83 12.52 55.06
C ILE A 370 36.73 13.54 54.76
N LEU A 371 36.10 14.12 55.78
CA LEU A 371 35.09 15.16 55.60
C LEU A 371 35.67 16.41 54.93
N LYS A 372 36.88 16.81 55.31
CA LYS A 372 37.61 17.94 54.69
C LYS A 372 37.93 17.65 53.22
N GLU A 373 38.31 16.42 52.88
CA GLU A 373 38.51 16.01 51.49
C GLU A 373 37.22 16.09 50.68
N ASN A 374 36.09 15.62 51.24
CA ASN A 374 34.78 15.66 50.60
C ASN A 374 34.28 17.10 50.37
N VAL A 375 34.46 18.00 51.34
CA VAL A 375 34.12 19.43 51.18
C VAL A 375 35.03 20.12 50.15
N ASN A 376 36.32 19.74 50.08
CA ASN A 376 37.22 20.25 49.04
C ASN A 376 36.86 19.71 47.64
N LYS A 377 36.43 18.45 47.53
CA LYS A 377 35.90 17.87 46.28
C LYS A 377 34.66 18.62 45.83
N LEU A 378 33.73 18.92 46.74
CA LEU A 378 32.53 19.72 46.46
C LEU A 378 32.89 21.14 45.97
N GLY A 379 33.82 21.82 46.64
CA GLY A 379 34.30 23.14 46.21
C GLY A 379 35.00 23.12 44.85
N THR A 380 35.70 22.02 44.53
CA THR A 380 36.33 21.82 43.21
C THR A 380 35.28 21.55 42.13
N ALA A 381 34.27 20.72 42.41
CA ALA A 381 33.16 20.43 41.51
C ALA A 381 32.36 21.71 41.17
N LYS A 382 32.12 22.57 42.17
CA LYS A 382 31.52 23.90 41.97
C LYS A 382 32.36 24.78 41.05
N ARG A 383 33.68 24.88 41.26
CA ARG A 383 34.58 25.68 40.41
C ARG A 383 34.67 25.16 38.98
N LEU A 384 34.60 23.84 38.81
CA LEU A 384 34.52 23.24 37.48
C LEU A 384 33.22 23.65 36.80
N LEU A 385 32.07 23.58 37.49
CA LEU A 385 30.79 24.02 36.96
C LEU A 385 30.82 25.50 36.55
N ASP A 386 31.38 26.37 37.39
CA ASP A 386 31.57 27.80 37.08
C ASP A 386 32.46 28.00 35.84
N THR A 387 33.52 27.20 35.71
CA THR A 387 34.41 27.24 34.54
C THR A 387 33.67 26.82 33.26
N TYR A 388 32.76 25.84 33.33
CA TYR A 388 31.94 25.40 32.19
C TYR A 388 30.83 26.39 31.81
N ILE A 389 30.31 27.16 32.78
CA ILE A 389 29.33 28.23 32.52
C ILE A 389 30.02 29.42 31.84
N HIS A 390 31.22 29.76 32.27
CA HIS A 390 31.98 30.92 31.79
C HIS A 390 32.95 30.60 30.65
N SER A 391 33.08 29.35 30.23
CA SER A 391 33.92 28.98 29.09
C SER A 391 33.40 29.60 27.81
N SER A 392 34.31 30.07 26.97
CA SER A 392 34.03 30.68 25.66
C SER A 392 33.26 29.76 24.69
N THR A 393 33.38 28.43 24.87
CA THR A 393 32.55 27.42 24.20
C THR A 393 31.36 27.06 25.08
N LYS A 394 30.18 27.61 24.77
CA LYS A 394 28.93 27.27 25.47
C LYS A 394 28.69 25.76 25.40
N GLN A 395 28.66 25.11 26.56
CA GLN A 395 28.43 23.67 26.67
C GLN A 395 26.92 23.33 26.65
N PRO A 396 26.52 22.13 26.16
CA PRO A 396 25.14 21.65 26.20
C PRO A 396 24.53 21.70 27.62
N TYR A 397 23.30 22.18 27.75
CA TYR A 397 22.57 22.25 29.01
C TYR A 397 22.24 20.87 29.57
N SER A 398 22.03 19.86 28.72
CA SER A 398 21.95 18.46 29.12
C SER A 398 23.17 17.98 29.92
N ILE A 399 24.38 18.39 29.53
CA ILE A 399 25.61 18.09 30.27
C ILE A 399 25.70 18.91 31.56
N LEU A 400 25.29 20.18 31.52
CA LEU A 400 25.26 21.04 32.71
C LEU A 400 24.28 20.53 33.77
N LYS A 401 23.13 19.98 33.36
CA LYS A 401 22.17 19.31 34.25
C LYS A 401 22.80 18.11 34.95
N ASN A 402 23.41 17.19 34.21
CA ASN A 402 24.05 16.02 34.81
C ASN A 402 25.15 16.40 35.83
N LYS A 403 25.89 17.48 35.54
CA LYS A 403 26.89 18.00 36.48
C LYS A 403 26.29 18.71 37.70
N LEU A 404 25.15 19.36 37.52
CA LEU A 404 24.40 19.95 38.64
C LEU A 404 23.85 18.85 39.54
N ASP A 405 23.32 17.76 38.97
CA ASP A 405 22.83 16.62 39.73
C ASP A 405 23.96 15.95 40.52
N ALA A 406 25.13 15.77 39.89
CA ALA A 406 26.33 15.28 40.60
C ALA A 406 26.76 16.23 41.74
N LEU A 407 26.69 17.55 41.53
CA LEU A 407 26.98 18.53 42.58
C LEU A 407 25.98 18.44 43.75
N VAL A 408 24.70 18.20 43.47
CA VAL A 408 23.66 18.01 44.49
C VAL A 408 23.89 16.72 45.26
N GLU A 409 24.28 15.64 44.59
CA GLU A 409 24.63 14.37 45.25
C GLU A 409 25.86 14.54 46.16
N ASP A 410 26.93 15.16 45.64
CA ASP A 410 28.12 15.49 46.44
C ASP A 410 27.79 16.39 47.63
N TYR A 411 26.83 17.32 47.46
CA TYR A 411 26.34 18.20 48.52
C TYR A 411 25.64 17.41 49.63
N GLU A 412 24.76 16.46 49.29
CA GLU A 412 24.04 15.65 50.27
C GLU A 412 25.00 14.74 51.06
N ILE A 413 26.01 14.16 50.41
CA ILE A 413 27.06 13.38 51.08
C ILE A 413 27.85 14.26 52.06
N ALA A 414 28.29 15.44 51.62
CA ALA A 414 29.03 16.37 52.47
C ALA A 414 28.16 16.90 53.63
N ARG A 415 26.86 17.13 53.38
CA ARG A 415 25.90 17.57 54.40
C ARG A 415 25.69 16.51 55.46
N ALA A 416 25.46 15.26 55.06
CA ALA A 416 25.32 14.13 55.98
C ALA A 416 26.56 14.01 56.88
N GLY A 417 27.77 14.09 56.29
CA GLY A 417 29.01 14.06 57.07
C GLY A 417 29.18 15.26 58.02
N VAL A 418 28.75 16.46 57.62
CA VAL A 418 28.74 17.64 58.51
C VAL A 418 27.74 17.50 59.66
N ASP A 419 26.57 16.92 59.42
CA ASP A 419 25.55 16.72 60.45
C ASP A 419 25.94 15.58 61.41
N GLU A 420 26.54 14.48 60.92
CA GLU A 420 27.17 13.47 61.76
C GLU A 420 28.27 14.06 62.65
N PHE A 421 29.10 14.94 62.09
CA PHE A 421 30.13 15.62 62.86
C PHE A 421 29.56 16.53 63.96
N LYS A 422 28.44 17.23 63.70
CA LYS A 422 27.76 18.01 64.75
C LYS A 422 27.25 17.12 65.88
N VAL A 423 26.62 15.99 65.55
CA VAL A 423 26.13 15.02 66.54
C VAL A 423 27.30 14.46 67.36
N PHE A 424 28.45 14.19 66.72
CA PHE A 424 29.66 13.77 67.41
C PHE A 424 30.15 14.83 68.42
N ILE A 425 30.20 16.10 68.05
CA ILE A 425 30.56 17.19 68.97
C ILE A 425 29.56 17.30 70.14
N GLU A 426 28.25 17.18 69.87
CA GLU A 426 27.23 17.18 70.91
C GLU A 426 27.39 16.00 71.88
N ASN A 427 27.66 14.80 71.35
CA ASN A 427 27.89 13.60 72.15
C ASN A 427 29.15 13.70 73.01
N LEU A 428 30.24 14.28 72.48
CA LEU A 428 31.47 14.53 73.25
C LEU A 428 31.18 15.44 74.45
N ARG A 429 30.40 16.50 74.24
CA ARG A 429 30.00 17.40 75.31
C ARG A 429 29.19 16.70 76.39
N VAL A 430 28.18 15.91 76.01
CA VAL A 430 27.33 15.16 76.95
C VAL A 430 28.16 14.13 77.73
N SER A 431 29.00 13.35 77.04
CA SER A 431 29.87 12.34 77.66
C SER A 431 30.84 12.96 78.67
N SER A 432 31.37 14.15 78.40
CA SER A 432 32.22 14.86 79.38
C SER A 432 31.45 15.39 80.59
N GLU A 433 30.24 15.91 80.41
CA GLU A 433 29.37 16.32 81.53
C GLU A 433 28.98 15.10 82.41
N GLU A 434 28.70 13.95 81.79
CA GLU A 434 28.46 12.68 82.48
C GLU A 434 29.69 12.19 83.23
N ALA A 435 30.86 12.20 82.59
CA ALA A 435 32.13 11.82 83.22
C ALA A 435 32.47 12.73 84.40
N TYR A 436 32.27 14.04 84.27
CA TYR A 436 32.47 15.00 85.35
C TYR A 436 31.53 14.69 86.54
N THR A 437 30.26 14.43 86.26
CA THR A 437 29.27 14.06 87.28
C THR A 437 29.64 12.74 87.95
N MET A 438 30.11 11.74 87.19
CA MET A 438 30.59 10.47 87.72
C MET A 438 31.79 10.68 88.65
N VAL A 439 32.82 11.42 88.23
CA VAL A 439 33.99 11.71 89.06
C VAL A 439 33.58 12.41 90.35
N PHE A 440 32.65 13.37 90.28
CA PHE A 440 32.16 14.08 91.46
C PHE A 440 31.39 13.14 92.41
N SER A 441 30.56 12.25 91.86
CA SER A 441 29.82 11.25 92.63
C SER A 441 30.74 10.22 93.29
N TYR A 442 31.78 9.78 92.57
CA TYR A 442 32.79 8.87 93.09
C TYR A 442 33.65 9.55 94.14
N PHE A 443 34.05 10.81 93.94
CA PHE A 443 34.76 11.59 94.94
C PHE A 443 33.94 11.74 96.22
N TYR A 444 32.63 12.03 96.11
CA TYR A 444 31.75 12.12 97.27
C TYR A 444 31.60 10.78 98.00
N ARG A 445 31.43 9.68 97.26
CA ARG A 445 31.46 8.32 97.81
C ARG A 445 32.78 8.01 98.50
N LEU A 446 33.91 8.40 97.91
CA LEU A 446 35.23 8.18 98.47
C LEU A 446 35.43 8.98 99.76
N LYS A 447 34.93 10.22 99.82
CA LYS A 447 34.90 11.03 101.06
C LYS A 447 33.97 10.46 102.13
N GLN A 448 32.83 9.89 101.75
CA GLN A 448 31.96 9.17 102.69
C GLN A 448 32.66 7.93 103.25
N CYS A 449 33.33 7.14 102.40
CA CYS A 449 34.15 6.02 102.82
C CYS A 449 35.30 6.47 103.73
N GLU A 450 36.00 7.55 103.41
CA GLU A 450 37.05 8.13 104.27
C GLU A 450 36.49 8.53 105.65
N THR A 451 35.29 9.10 105.69
CA THR A 451 34.62 9.49 106.95
C THR A 451 34.19 8.27 107.77
N LEU A 452 33.74 7.20 107.11
CA LEU A 452 33.43 5.92 107.76
C LEU A 452 34.70 5.26 108.33
N VAL A 453 35.79 5.28 107.56
CA VAL A 453 37.10 4.78 108.01
C VAL A 453 37.61 5.59 109.19
N ARG A 454 37.45 6.93 109.22
CA ARG A 454 37.81 7.76 110.39
C ARG A 454 36.94 7.50 111.63
N LYS A 455 35.71 7.03 111.49
CA LYS A 455 34.82 6.68 112.62
C LYS A 455 35.16 5.33 113.24
N ILE A 456 35.79 4.44 112.47
CA ILE A 456 36.40 3.23 112.98
C ILE A 456 37.77 3.67 113.50
N ASN A 457 37.96 3.71 114.81
CA ASN A 457 39.21 4.21 115.40
C ASN A 457 40.35 3.18 115.16
N ILE A 458 40.89 3.16 113.94
CA ILE A 458 42.00 2.31 113.50
C ILE A 458 43.31 2.98 113.97
N PRO A 459 44.24 2.26 114.61
CA PRO A 459 45.54 2.81 115.03
C PRO A 459 46.33 3.39 113.83
N ASP A 460 46.90 4.58 114.02
CA ASP A 460 47.69 5.36 113.05
C ASP A 460 49.03 4.69 112.65
N GLU A 461 49.02 3.50 112.06
CA GLU A 461 50.26 2.87 111.55
C GLU A 461 50.32 2.64 110.04
N HIS A 462 49.27 2.94 109.27
CA HIS A 462 49.35 2.92 107.81
C HIS A 462 48.66 4.14 107.18
N THR A 463 49.10 5.35 107.52
CA THR A 463 48.94 6.51 106.63
C THR A 463 49.76 6.27 105.37
N VAL A 464 49.12 5.75 104.32
CA VAL A 464 49.62 5.95 102.95
C VAL A 464 49.30 7.40 102.61
N GLN A 465 50.34 8.24 102.58
CA GLN A 465 50.23 9.57 102.02
C GLN A 465 49.86 9.45 100.54
N PHE A 466 48.67 9.92 100.19
CA PHE A 466 48.34 10.22 98.80
C PHE A 466 48.94 11.60 98.49
N ASN A 467 50.03 11.60 97.73
CA ASN A 467 50.47 12.79 96.99
C ASN A 467 49.70 12.90 95.68
#